data_AF-A0A9D6S739-F1
#
_entry.id   AF-A0A9D6S739-F1
#
_cell.length_a   1.000
_cell.length_b   1.000
_cell.length_c   1.000
_cell.angle_alpha   90.00
_cell.angle_beta   90.00
_cell.angle_gamma   90.00
#
_symmetry.space_group_name_H-M   'P 1'
#
loop_
_entity.id
_entity.type
_entity.pdbx_description
1 polymer ?
#
loop_
_entity_poly.entity_id
_entity_poly.type
_entity_poly.pdbx_seq_one_letter_code
_entity_poly.pdbx_strand_id
1 'polypeptide(L)' 'MLRIYEPSEAEKIYYKLKDKLEKKYHPNDYVVINPRTKAYFVAETSVEAMKKARKRYPKGELFLAQIGRIAGFMK' A
#
# COMPACT_ATOMS: atom_id res chain seq x y z
N MET A 1 -2.89 29.07 -3.38
CA MET A 1 -2.45 28.51 -2.08
C MET A 1 -2.16 27.02 -2.30
N LEU A 2 -0.90 26.63 -2.42
CA LEU A 2 -0.53 25.21 -2.56
C LEU A 2 -0.75 24.55 -1.20
N ARG A 3 -1.71 23.62 -1.09
CA ARG A 3 -1.83 22.77 0.10
C ARG A 3 -0.56 21.93 0.18
N ILE A 4 0.19 22.07 1.27
CA ILE A 4 1.33 21.20 1.57
C ILE A 4 0.78 19.79 1.72
N TYR A 5 1.32 18.85 0.96
CA TYR A 5 0.91 17.45 1.03
C TYR A 5 1.39 16.83 2.34
N GLU A 6 0.46 16.35 3.15
CA GLU A 6 0.76 15.57 4.35
C GLU A 6 0.47 14.09 4.08
N PRO A 7 1.50 13.22 4.04
CA PRO A 7 1.29 11.80 3.78
C PRO A 7 0.55 11.13 4.93
N SER A 8 -0.37 10.22 4.59
CA SER A 8 -1.11 9.44 5.58
C SER A 8 -0.19 8.53 6.40
N GLU A 9 -0.62 8.09 7.58
CA GLU A 9 0.17 7.12 8.38
C GLU A 9 0.47 5.83 7.61
N ALA A 10 -0.49 5.38 6.80
CA ALA A 10 -0.35 4.17 6.00
C ALA A 10 0.68 4.32 4.88
N GLU A 11 0.74 5.50 4.27
CA GLU A 11 1.73 5.85 3.28
C GLU A 11 3.13 5.98 3.89
N LYS A 12 3.25 6.55 5.09
CA LYS A 12 4.53 6.54 5.84
C LYS A 12 4.99 5.11 6.12
N ILE A 13 4.07 4.18 6.40
CA ILE A 13 4.39 2.75 6.55
C ILE A 13 4.84 2.15 5.23
N TYR A 14 4.16 2.46 4.12
CA TYR A 14 4.58 2.02 2.79
C TYR A 14 6.00 2.46 2.47
N TYR A 15 6.35 3.74 2.67
CA TYR A 15 7.70 4.23 2.39
C TYR A 15 8.78 3.54 3.25
N LYS A 16 8.47 3.17 4.49
CA LYS A 16 9.38 2.37 5.32
C LYS A 16 9.53 0.92 4.83
N LEU A 17 8.49 0.37 4.20
CA LEU A 17 8.49 -0.98 3.65
C LEU A 17 9.01 -1.05 2.20
N LYS A 18 9.05 0.09 1.49
CA LYS A 18 9.27 0.19 0.05
C LYS A 18 10.48 -0.61 -0.41
N ASP A 19 11.66 -0.33 0.16
CA ASP A 19 12.90 -1.01 -0.23
C ASP A 19 12.83 -2.53 -0.05
N LYS A 20 12.13 -3.00 0.99
CA LYS A 20 11.93 -4.42 1.25
C LYS A 20 10.93 -5.03 0.27
N LEU A 21 9.88 -4.29 -0.08
CA LEU A 21 8.86 -4.74 -1.01
C LEU A 21 9.42 -4.84 -2.43
N GLU A 22 10.15 -3.82 -2.88
CA GLU A 22 10.76 -3.77 -4.21
C GLU A 22 11.87 -4.82 -4.40
N LYS A 23 12.58 -5.21 -3.34
CA LYS A 23 13.56 -6.31 -3.40
C LYS A 23 12.92 -7.70 -3.45
N LYS A 24 11.68 -7.85 -2.97
CA LYS A 24 11.04 -9.16 -2.76
C LYS A 24 9.96 -9.47 -3.80
N TYR A 25 9.28 -8.46 -4.32
CA TYR A 25 8.09 -8.59 -5.17
C TYR A 25 8.32 -7.96 -6.54
N HIS A 26 7.49 -8.33 -7.51
CA HIS A 26 7.67 -7.84 -8.87
C HIS A 26 7.32 -6.35 -8.95
N PRO A 27 8.08 -5.57 -9.75
CA PRO A 27 7.61 -4.27 -10.18
C PRO A 27 6.23 -4.42 -10.82
N ASN A 28 5.27 -3.60 -10.39
CA ASN A 28 3.84 -3.63 -10.72
C ASN A 28 2.92 -4.49 -9.84
N ASP A 29 3.45 -5.30 -8.91
CA ASP A 29 2.62 -5.93 -7.88
C ASP A 29 1.91 -4.86 -7.03
N TYR A 30 0.85 -5.26 -6.35
CA TYR A 30 0.08 -4.41 -5.46
C TYR A 30 0.24 -4.84 -4.01
N VAL A 31 0.44 -3.87 -3.13
CA VAL A 31 0.47 -4.05 -1.68
C VAL A 31 -0.73 -3.35 -1.03
N VAL A 32 -1.42 -4.06 -0.15
CA VAL A 32 -2.41 -3.49 0.76
C VAL A 32 -1.87 -3.53 2.19
N ILE A 33 -1.90 -2.39 2.87
CA ILE A 33 -1.39 -2.21 4.24
C ILE A 33 -2.56 -1.85 5.14
N ASN A 34 -2.67 -2.53 6.28
CA ASN A 34 -3.52 -2.09 7.36
C ASN A 34 -2.73 -1.14 8.28
N PRO A 35 -3.09 0.15 8.37
CA PRO A 35 -2.32 1.13 9.15
C PRO A 35 -2.31 0.80 10.65
N ARG A 36 -3.39 0.22 11.18
CA ARG A 36 -3.50 -0.10 12.62
C ARG A 36 -2.61 -1.25 13.03
N THR A 37 -2.58 -2.32 12.23
CA THR A 37 -1.83 -3.54 12.58
C THR A 37 -0.45 -3.61 11.93
N LYS A 38 -0.16 -2.71 10.99
CA LYS A 38 1.04 -2.73 10.13
C LYS A 38 1.17 -4.01 9.30
N ALA A 39 0.13 -4.84 9.25
CA ALA A 39 0.09 -6.01 8.40
C ALA A 39 -0.04 -5.59 6.93
N TYR A 40 0.63 -6.30 6.04
CA TYR A 40 0.57 -6.04 4.61
C TYR A 40 0.32 -7.32 3.81
N PHE A 41 -0.32 -7.17 2.65
CA PHE A 41 -0.70 -8.24 1.75
C PHE A 41 -0.30 -7.86 0.34
N VAL A 42 0.42 -8.74 -0.35
CA VAL A 42 0.89 -8.50 -1.72
C VAL A 42 0.20 -9.47 -2.69
N ALA A 43 -0.13 -8.98 -3.87
CA ALA A 43 -0.63 -9.78 -4.99
C ALA A 43 -0.33 -9.08 -6.33
N GLU A 44 -0.43 -9.82 -7.43
CA GLU A 44 -0.18 -9.31 -8.79
C GLU A 44 -1.22 -8.26 -9.20
N THR A 45 -2.43 -8.34 -8.65
CA THR A 45 -3.52 -7.38 -8.92
C THR A 45 -4.00 -6.67 -7.66
N SER A 46 -4.48 -5.44 -7.83
CA SER A 46 -5.06 -4.64 -6.75
C SER A 46 -6.27 -5.34 -6.10
N VAL A 47 -7.10 -5.98 -6.91
CA VAL A 47 -8.29 -6.72 -6.47
C VAL A 47 -7.90 -7.89 -5.57
N GLU A 48 -6.88 -8.66 -5.93
CA GLU A 48 -6.44 -9.78 -5.12
C GLU A 48 -5.76 -9.35 -3.83
N ALA A 49 -4.92 -8.31 -3.88
CA ALA A 49 -4.28 -7.75 -2.68
C ALA A 49 -5.35 -7.26 -1.69
N MET A 50 -6.37 -6.57 -2.20
CA MET A 50 -7.52 -6.11 -1.41
C MET A 50 -8.36 -7.27 -0.89
N LYS A 51 -8.63 -8.30 -1.70
CA LYS A 51 -9.37 -9.51 -1.28
C LYS A 51 -8.66 -10.23 -0.15
N LYS A 52 -7.34 -10.42 -0.22
CA LYS A 52 -6.52 -11.00 0.85
C LYS A 52 -6.61 -10.17 2.13
N ALA A 53 -6.48 -8.85 2.01
CA ALA A 53 -6.59 -7.94 3.14
C ALA A 53 -7.99 -7.96 3.78
N ARG A 54 -9.06 -7.89 2.98
CA ARG A 54 -10.46 -7.89 3.44
C ARG A 54 -10.89 -9.22 4.04
N LYS A 55 -10.33 -10.34 3.57
CA LYS A 55 -10.56 -11.65 4.20
C LYS A 55 -10.07 -11.67 5.66
N ARG A 56 -8.97 -10.97 5.97
CA ARG A 56 -8.39 -10.89 7.33
C ARG A 56 -8.90 -9.70 8.12
N TYR A 57 -9.22 -8.60 7.45
CA TYR A 57 -9.71 -7.34 8.02
C TYR A 57 -10.99 -6.90 7.28
N PRO A 58 -12.15 -7.49 7.63
CA PRO A 58 -13.40 -7.24 6.92
C PRO A 58 -13.87 -5.79 6.93
N LYS A 59 -13.46 -5.02 7.95
CA LYS A 59 -13.82 -3.62 8.15
C LYS A 59 -12.58 -2.78 8.46
N GLY A 60 -12.75 -1.45 8.36
CA GLY A 60 -11.71 -0.48 8.66
C GLY A 60 -10.90 -0.04 7.44
N GLU A 61 -9.99 0.89 7.69
CA GLU A 61 -9.15 1.51 6.67
C GLU A 61 -8.06 0.56 6.20
N LEU A 62 -7.81 0.59 4.90
CA LEU A 62 -6.75 -0.14 4.23
C LEU A 62 -6.13 0.80 3.20
N PHE A 63 -4.81 0.78 3.09
CA PHE A 63 -4.06 1.56 2.12
C PHE A 63 -3.57 0.64 1.01
N LEU A 64 -3.82 1.00 -0.24
CA LEU A 64 -3.38 0.26 -1.42
C LEU A 64 -2.31 1.08 -2.14
N ALA A 65 -1.21 0.42 -2.53
CA ALA A 65 -0.19 1.01 -3.38
C ALA A 65 0.34 -0.03 -4.38
N GLN A 66 0.88 0.47 -5.49
CA GLN A 66 1.63 -0.35 -6.44
C GLN A 66 3.12 -0.36 -6.06
N ILE A 67 3.76 -1.51 -6.18
CA ILE A 67 5.19 -1.71 -5.93
C ILE A 67 5.97 -1.28 -7.17
N GLY A 68 7.10 -0.58 -6.98
CA GLY A 68 7.97 -0.13 -8.08
C GLY A 68 7.46 1.11 -8.81
N ARG A 69 6.28 1.65 -8.44
CA ARG A 69 5.89 3.01 -8.81
C ARG A 69 6.01 3.93 -7.61
N ILE A 70 6.45 5.16 -7.85
CA ILE A 70 6.30 6.23 -6.87
C ILE A 70 4.80 6.31 -6.58
N ALA A 71 4.41 6.12 -5.31
CA ALA A 71 3.06 6.36 -4.84
C ALA A 71 2.80 7.88 -4.92
N GLY A 72 2.57 8.36 -6.13
CA GLY A 72 2.35 9.75 -6.47
C GLY A 72 1.08 9.85 -7.30
N PHE A 73 0.26 10.86 -6.97
CA PHE A 73 -1.02 11.21 -7.57
C PHE A 73 -1.07 10.96 -9.09
N MET A 74 -2.05 10.16 -9.57
CA MET A 74 -2.56 10.35 -10.92
C MET A 74 -3.27 11.71 -10.96
N LYS A 75 -2.84 12.57 -11.88
CA LYS A 75 -3.43 13.89 -12.15
C LYS A 75 -4.83 13.74 -12.75
#